data_AF-A0A7J2KSP7-F1
#
_entry.id   AF-A0A7J2KSP7-F1
#
_cell.length_a   1.000
_cell.length_b   1.000
_cell.length_c   1.000
_cell.angle_alpha   90.00
_cell.angle_beta   90.00
_cell.angle_gamma   90.00
#
_symmetry.space_group_name_H-M   'P 1'
#
loop_
_entity.id
_entity.type
_entity.pdbx_description
1 polymer ?
#
loop_
_entity_poly.entity_id
_entity_poly.type
_entity_poly.pdbx_seq_one_letter_code
_entity_poly.pdbx_strand_id
1 'polypeptide(L)'
;MEVIQRYDSKDTALETLELLLALPMEVLPVGKEHIIMAQEIFSRHRINFFDCVYLAVMDEKFIDTIITNDSHFEGINGIRVVKPREY
;
A
#
# COMPACT_ATOMS: atom_id res chain seq x y z
N MET A 1 -17.82 0.67 2.13
CA MET A 1 -18.30 1.61 1.10
C MET A 1 -18.59 2.93 1.81
N GLU A 2 -17.53 3.65 2.19
CA GLU A 2 -17.65 4.82 3.07
C GLU A 2 -16.55 5.86 2.78
N VAL A 3 -16.10 5.95 1.52
CA VAL A 3 -15.03 6.88 1.08
C VAL A 3 -15.59 8.04 0.24
N ILE A 4 -16.88 8.02 -0.12
CA ILE A 4 -17.49 8.99 -1.04
C ILE A 4 -18.66 9.71 -0.35
N GLN A 5 -18.38 10.40 0.77
CA GLN A 5 -19.39 11.21 1.46
C GLN A 5 -19.02 12.69 1.69
N ARG A 6 -18.04 13.23 0.97
CA ARG A 6 -17.79 14.68 0.97
C ARG A 6 -17.60 15.16 -0.46
N TYR A 7 -18.63 15.73 -1.08
CA TYR A 7 -18.46 16.35 -2.40
C TYR A 7 -17.67 17.67 -2.36
N ASP A 8 -17.20 18.08 -1.16
CA ASP A 8 -16.13 19.08 -0.92
C ASP A 8 -14.71 18.48 -1.09
N SER A 9 -14.60 17.15 -1.27
CA SER A 9 -13.34 16.40 -1.24
C SER A 9 -12.83 15.95 -2.60
N LYS A 10 -13.55 16.19 -3.70
CA LYS A 10 -13.06 15.79 -5.03
C LYS A 10 -11.93 16.69 -5.50
N ASP A 11 -12.11 18.01 -5.39
CA ASP A 11 -11.10 18.99 -5.78
C ASP A 11 -9.88 18.86 -4.87
N THR A 12 -10.08 18.76 -3.54
CA THR A 12 -8.99 18.51 -2.58
C THR A 12 -8.29 17.16 -2.81
N ALA A 13 -9.01 16.10 -3.19
CA ALA A 13 -8.38 14.82 -3.52
C ALA A 13 -7.57 14.88 -4.82
N LEU A 14 -8.05 15.65 -5.81
CA LEU A 14 -7.34 15.88 -7.06
C LEU A 14 -6.06 16.69 -6.79
N GLU A 15 -6.15 17.78 -6.03
CA GLU A 15 -5.01 18.59 -5.60
C GLU A 15 -3.99 17.76 -4.81
N THR A 16 -4.46 16.91 -3.89
CA THR A 16 -3.58 16.00 -3.14
C THR A 16 -2.87 15.01 -4.06
N LEU A 17 -3.59 14.45 -5.04
CA LEU A 17 -3.01 13.55 -6.03
C LEU A 17 -1.98 14.27 -6.90
N GLU A 18 -2.26 15.50 -7.35
CA GLU A 18 -1.33 16.32 -8.12
C GLU A 18 -0.05 16.61 -7.34
N LEU A 19 -0.16 16.95 -6.06
CA LEU A 19 0.99 17.15 -5.17
C LEU A 19 1.81 15.87 -4.98
N LEU A 20 1.15 14.72 -4.81
CA LEU A 20 1.83 13.43 -4.71
C LEU A 20 2.58 13.09 -6.01
N LEU A 21 1.93 13.27 -7.17
CA LEU A 21 2.54 13.02 -8.48
C LEU A 21 3.69 13.98 -8.81
N ALA A 22 3.75 15.16 -8.17
CA ALA A 22 4.85 16.10 -8.30
C ALA A 22 6.10 15.69 -7.48
N LEU A 23 5.95 14.80 -6.49
CA LEU A 23 7.10 14.24 -5.78
C LEU A 23 7.87 13.28 -6.69
N PRO A 24 9.20 13.13 -6.51
CA PRO A 24 9.98 12.13 -7.22
C PRO A 24 9.62 10.73 -6.69
N MET A 25 8.48 10.20 -7.12
CA MET A 25 7.96 8.89 -6.73
C MET A 25 7.77 7.99 -7.94
N GLU A 26 8.03 6.71 -7.75
CA GLU A 26 7.73 5.67 -8.73
C GLU A 26 6.36 5.05 -8.39
N VAL A 27 5.47 4.98 -9.37
CA VAL A 27 4.19 4.27 -9.24
C VAL A 27 4.34 2.89 -9.84
N LEU A 28 4.39 1.87 -8.97
CA LEU A 28 4.54 0.49 -9.38
C LEU A 28 3.19 -0.09 -9.85
N PRO A 29 3.09 -0.61 -11.08
CA PRO A 29 1.83 -1.13 -11.60
C PRO A 29 1.46 -2.47 -10.94
N VAL A 30 0.16 -2.65 -10.67
CA VAL A 30 -0.36 -3.93 -10.18
C VAL A 30 -0.88 -4.76 -11.36
N GLY A 31 -0.20 -5.88 -11.64
CA GLY A 31 -0.60 -6.87 -12.65
C GLY A 31 -1.41 -8.04 -12.06
N LYS A 32 -1.87 -8.94 -12.94
CA LYS A 32 -2.62 -10.14 -12.54
C LYS A 32 -1.78 -11.08 -11.65
N GLU A 33 -0.47 -11.10 -11.88
CA GLU A 33 0.50 -11.92 -11.17
C GLU A 33 0.50 -11.56 -9.68
N HIS A 34 0.45 -10.26 -9.37
CA HIS A 34 0.37 -9.77 -7.99
C HIS A 34 -0.93 -10.17 -7.30
N ILE A 35 -2.05 -10.24 -8.04
CA ILE A 35 -3.33 -10.70 -7.48
C ILE A 35 -3.26 -12.19 -7.12
N ILE A 36 -2.64 -13.00 -7.99
CA ILE A 36 -2.45 -14.43 -7.74
C ILE A 36 -1.53 -14.64 -6.52
N MET A 37 -0.40 -13.95 -6.47
CA MET A 37 0.52 -13.99 -5.32
C MET A 37 -0.16 -13.51 -4.03
N ALA A 38 -0.93 -12.43 -4.09
CA ALA A 38 -1.66 -11.90 -2.94
C ALA A 38 -2.65 -12.93 -2.38
N GLN A 39 -3.30 -13.72 -3.23
CA GLN A 39 -4.20 -14.79 -2.78
C GLN A 39 -3.46 -15.87 -1.99
N GLU A 40 -2.23 -16.23 -2.40
CA GLU A 40 -1.39 -17.15 -1.63
C GLU A 40 -0.98 -16.57 -0.28
N ILE A 41 -0.56 -15.29 -0.25
CA ILE A 41 -0.20 -14.59 0.98
C ILE A 41 -1.41 -14.50 1.92
N PHE A 42 -2.58 -14.14 1.40
CA PHE A 42 -3.83 -14.03 2.15
C PHE A 42 -4.26 -15.37 2.77
N SER A 43 -3.98 -16.48 2.10
CA SER A 43 -4.25 -17.81 2.68
C SER A 43 -3.39 -18.14 3.91
N ARG A 44 -2.22 -17.49 4.06
CA ARG A 44 -1.24 -17.73 5.12
C ARG A 44 -1.27 -16.68 6.23
N HIS A 45 -1.73 -15.46 5.92
CA HIS A 45 -1.70 -14.31 6.83
C HIS A 45 -3.10 -13.72 7.05
N ARG A 46 -3.40 -13.30 8.28
CA ARG A 46 -4.69 -12.65 8.63
C ARG A 46 -4.64 -11.13 8.45
N ILE A 47 -4.26 -10.66 7.27
CA ILE A 47 -4.21 -9.23 6.93
C ILE A 47 -5.21 -8.93 5.80
N ASN A 48 -5.45 -7.66 5.48
CA ASN A 48 -6.36 -7.31 4.38
C ASN A 48 -5.80 -7.84 3.05
N PHE A 49 -6.69 -8.24 2.13
CA PHE A 49 -6.27 -8.67 0.80
C PHE A 49 -5.46 -7.59 0.05
N PHE A 50 -5.81 -6.32 0.18
CA PHE A 50 -5.03 -5.24 -0.44
C PHE A 50 -3.62 -5.12 0.15
N ASP A 51 -3.44 -5.39 1.44
CA ASP A 51 -2.12 -5.45 2.07
C ASP A 51 -1.30 -6.62 1.51
N CYS A 52 -1.96 -7.75 1.20
CA CYS A 52 -1.32 -8.84 0.47
C CYS A 52 -0.88 -8.45 -0.94
N VAL A 53 -1.62 -7.56 -1.63
CA VAL A 53 -1.21 -7.04 -2.94
C VAL A 53 0.04 -6.16 -2.81
N TYR A 54 0.13 -5.32 -1.77
CA TYR A 54 1.37 -4.56 -1.51
C TYR A 54 2.56 -5.49 -1.29
N LEU A 55 2.39 -6.53 -0.48
CA LEU A 55 3.45 -7.51 -0.24
C LEU A 55 3.86 -8.28 -1.51
N ALA A 56 2.90 -8.59 -2.40
CA ALA A 56 3.21 -9.23 -3.67
C ALA A 56 4.07 -8.34 -4.58
N VAL A 57 3.76 -7.05 -4.66
CA VAL A 57 4.57 -6.07 -5.41
C VAL A 57 5.94 -5.90 -4.75
N MET A 58 5.99 -5.83 -3.42
CA MET A 58 7.24 -5.70 -2.67
C MET A 58 8.17 -6.89 -2.91
N ASP A 59 7.64 -8.11 -2.89
CA ASP A 59 8.40 -9.33 -3.19
C ASP A 59 8.95 -9.33 -4.63
N GLU A 60 8.10 -9.01 -5.62
CA GLU A 60 8.49 -8.95 -7.05
C GLU A 60 9.58 -7.89 -7.32
N LYS A 61 9.54 -6.77 -6.58
CA LYS A 61 10.49 -5.66 -6.72
C LYS A 61 11.67 -5.69 -5.74
N PHE A 62 11.77 -6.73 -4.91
CA PHE A 62 12.79 -6.84 -3.85
C PHE A 62 12.80 -5.64 -2.88
N ILE A 63 11.61 -5.12 -2.56
CA ILE A 63 11.42 -4.04 -1.60
C ILE A 63 11.13 -4.68 -0.24
N ASP A 64 12.00 -4.42 0.73
CA ASP A 64 11.85 -4.96 2.10
C ASP A 64 11.18 -3.96 3.06
N THR A 65 11.05 -2.70 2.69
CA THR A 65 10.65 -1.63 3.62
C THR A 65 9.31 -1.04 3.22
N ILE A 66 8.38 -0.95 4.18
CA ILE A 66 7.09 -0.26 4.03
C ILE A 66 6.96 0.88 5.03
N ILE A 67 6.53 2.05 4.53
CA ILE A 67 6.18 3.20 5.37
C ILE A 67 4.67 3.16 5.61
N THR A 68 4.25 2.86 6.84
CA THR A 68 2.83 2.74 7.18
C THR A 68 2.60 2.90 8.69
N ASN A 69 1.42 3.36 9.07
CA ASN A 69 0.97 3.34 10.47
C ASN A 69 0.47 1.95 10.88
N ASP A 70 0.14 1.08 9.94
CA ASP A 70 -0.43 -0.23 10.22
C ASP A 70 0.59 -1.17 10.88
N SER A 71 0.26 -1.66 12.08
CA SER A 71 1.14 -2.55 12.86
C SER A 71 1.10 -4.00 12.38
N HIS A 72 0.11 -4.40 11.58
CA HIS A 72 -0.04 -5.80 11.18
C HIS A 72 1.10 -6.28 10.25
N PHE A 73 1.84 -5.37 9.62
CA PHE A 73 3.04 -5.68 8.84
C PHE A 73 4.26 -6.03 9.71
N GLU A 74 4.29 -5.64 10.99
CA GLU A 74 5.45 -5.87 11.88
C GLU A 74 5.68 -7.36 12.16
N GLY A 75 4.66 -8.20 11.96
CA GLY A 75 4.74 -9.66 12.11
C GLY A 75 5.15 -10.42 10.85
N ILE A 76 5.45 -9.75 9.75
CA ILE A 76 5.74 -10.38 8.45
C ILE A 76 7.26 -10.51 8.27
N ASN A 77 7.73 -11.74 8.13
CA ASN A 77 9.16 -12.01 7.99
C ASN A 77 9.71 -11.37 6.70
N GLY A 78 10.87 -10.74 6.80
CA GLY A 78 11.50 -10.03 5.68
C GLY A 78 10.96 -8.63 5.41
N ILE A 79 9.98 -8.15 6.17
CA ILE A 79 9.42 -6.80 6.02
C ILE A 79 9.87 -5.90 7.17
N ARG A 80 10.44 -4.76 6.83
CA ARG A 80 10.79 -3.67 7.74
C ARG A 80 9.69 -2.62 7.70
N VAL A 81 9.06 -2.38 8.85
CA VAL A 81 8.05 -1.32 9.00
C VAL A 81 8.69 -0.03 9.52
N VAL A 82 8.44 1.07 8.82
CA VAL A 82 8.81 2.43 9.25
C VAL A 82 7.53 3.22 9.49
N LYS A 83 7.35 3.74 10.71
CA LYS A 83 6.23 4.65 10.99
C LYS A 83 6.52 6.02 10.37
N PRO A 84 5.56 6.64 9.65
CA PRO A 84 5.66 8.05 9.29
C PRO A 84 5.80 8.84 10.60
N ARG A 85 6.94 9.49 10.83
CA ARG A 85 7.08 10.38 11.99
C ARG A 85 6.23 11.62 11.75
N GLU A 86 5.51 12.06 12.77
CA GLU A 86 4.98 13.42 12.85
C GLU A 86 6.17 14.39 12.82
N TYR A 87 6.32 15.13 11.73
CA TYR A 87 7.17 16.33 11.66
C TYR A 87 6.27 17.56 11.71
#